data_AF-A0A5B8T223-F1
#
_entry.id   AF-A0A5B8T223-F1
#
_cell.length_a   1.000
_cell.length_b   1.000
_cell.length_c   1.000
_cell.angle_alpha   90.00
_cell.angle_beta   90.00
_cell.angle_gamma   90.00
#
_symmetry.space_group_name_H-M   'P 1'
#
loop_
_entity.id
_entity.type
_entity.pdbx_description
1 polymer ?
#
loop_
_entity_poly.entity_id
_entity_poly.type
_entity_poly.pdbx_seq_one_letter_code
_entity_poly.pdbx_strand_id
1 'polypeptide(L)'
;MLANRAFTLLESLIALSLAALVMVTIQFLIPHLNQVTQPDDRTTFQTALHQLEIQKYSVKDNNNHVINLMSADSKKMTLMLRNNKLQLSAKGSGQIILMENVDDLLITASGSLFKLTIKIHHRTIHGILYLQKVATS
;
A
#
# COMPACT_ATOMS: atom_id res chain seq x y z
N MET A 1 -1.14 54.09 23.73
CA MET A 1 -1.07 54.24 22.25
C MET A 1 -0.23 53.11 21.70
N LEU A 2 -0.85 52.17 20.96
CA LEU A 2 -0.12 51.10 20.29
C LEU A 2 0.68 51.71 19.13
N ALA A 3 2.01 51.69 19.25
CA ALA A 3 2.90 52.08 18.17
C ALA A 3 2.83 51.01 17.08
N ASN A 4 2.05 51.27 16.03
CA ASN A 4 2.14 50.52 14.77
C ASN A 4 3.50 50.82 14.13
N ARG A 5 4.52 50.04 14.48
CA ARG A 5 5.79 50.01 13.73
C ARG A 5 5.49 49.35 12.39
N ALA A 6 5.31 50.17 11.36
CA ALA A 6 5.31 49.69 9.99
C ALA A 6 6.68 49.03 9.71
N PHE A 7 6.65 47.81 9.19
CA PHE A 7 7.85 47.10 8.74
C PHE A 7 8.63 47.97 7.76
N THR A 8 9.93 48.14 7.98
CA THR A 8 10.79 48.78 6.99
C THR A 8 10.99 47.83 5.81
N LEU A 9 11.14 48.37 4.59
CA LEU A 9 11.41 47.58 3.38
C LEU A 9 12.59 46.61 3.54
N LEU A 10 13.60 47.03 4.31
CA LEU A 10 14.77 46.21 4.62
C LEU A 10 14.42 45.01 5.50
N GLU A 11 13.63 45.21 6.56
CA GLU A 11 13.15 44.11 7.42
C GLU A 11 12.28 43.12 6.64
N SER A 12 11.44 43.61 5.72
CA SER A 12 10.65 42.75 4.83
C SER A 12 11.53 41.90 3.90
N LEU A 13 12.61 42.48 3.36
CA LEU A 13 13.55 41.76 2.50
C LEU A 13 14.32 40.67 3.27
N ILE A 14 14.73 40.97 4.51
CA ILE A 14 15.40 40.01 5.40
C ILE A 14 14.44 38.87 5.77
N ALA A 15 13.20 39.21 6.15
CA ALA A 15 12.19 38.22 6.47
C ALA A 15 11.85 37.32 5.27
N LEU A 16 11.75 37.89 4.07
CA LEU A 16 11.51 37.14 2.84
C LEU A 16 12.67 36.19 2.51
N SER A 17 13.91 36.65 2.70
CA SER A 17 15.11 35.83 2.49
C SER A 17 15.18 34.65 3.46
N LEU A 18 14.87 34.90 4.74
CA LEU A 18 14.79 33.85 5.76
C LEU A 18 13.67 32.84 5.46
N ALA A 19 12.49 33.32 5.06
CA ALA A 19 11.37 32.47 4.70
C ALA A 19 11.69 31.61 3.47
N ALA A 20 12.34 32.17 2.45
CA ALA A 20 12.79 31.43 1.28
C ALA A 20 13.82 30.36 1.66
N LEU A 21 14.78 30.69 2.54
CA LEU A 21 15.78 29.73 3.01
C LEU A 21 15.14 28.56 3.77
N VAL A 22 14.18 28.85 4.66
CA VAL A 22 13.41 27.81 5.36
C VAL A 22 12.61 26.94 4.38
N MET A 23 11.98 27.55 3.38
CA MET A 23 11.21 26.79 2.39
C MET A 23 12.10 25.85 1.57
N VAL A 24 13.32 26.29 1.22
CA VAL A 24 14.31 25.47 0.53
C VAL A 24 14.78 24.32 1.41
N THR A 25 15.12 24.56 2.69
CA THR A 25 15.57 23.48 3.57
C THR A 25 14.49 22.42 3.78
N ILE A 26 13.22 22.81 3.92
CA ILE A 26 12.11 21.85 4.01
C ILE A 26 12.01 20.99 2.75
N GLN A 27 12.14 21.57 1.56
CA GLN A 27 12.11 20.82 0.29
C GLN A 27 13.22 19.78 0.18
N PHE A 28 14.39 20.03 0.79
CA PHE A 28 15.49 19.08 0.83
C PHE A 28 15.37 18.04 1.97
N LEU A 29 14.76 18.38 3.11
CA LEU A 29 14.56 17.44 4.20
C LEU A 29 13.49 16.38 3.91
N ILE A 30 12.38 16.76 3.24
CA ILE A 30 11.27 15.85 2.92
C ILE A 30 11.73 14.56 2.21
N PRO A 31 12.49 14.60 1.10
CA PRO A 31 12.91 13.37 0.41
C PRO A 31 13.87 12.52 1.26
N HIS A 32 14.65 13.12 2.15
CA HIS A 32 15.56 12.37 3.02
C HIS A 32 14.82 11.63 4.14
N LEU A 33 13.75 12.23 4.69
CA LEU A 33 12.85 11.55 5.63
C LEU A 33 12.08 10.39 4.98
N ASN A 34 11.70 10.54 3.70
CA ASN A 34 11.02 9.49 2.95
C ASN A 34 11.90 8.26 2.71
N GLN A 35 13.22 8.41 2.61
CA GLN A 35 14.16 7.28 2.44
C GLN A 35 14.24 6.40 3.71
N VAL A 36 14.13 6.98 4.89
CA VAL A 36 14.14 6.24 6.18
C VAL A 36 12.82 5.48 6.39
N THR A 37 11.77 5.88 5.68
CA THR A 37 10.40 5.36 5.84
C THR A 37 10.00 4.47 4.66
N GLN A 38 10.94 3.88 3.92
CA GLN A 38 10.58 2.78 3.02
C GLN A 38 10.25 1.55 3.87
N PRO A 39 8.97 1.14 3.93
CA PRO A 39 8.61 -0.03 4.71
C PRO A 39 9.28 -1.25 4.08
N ASP A 40 9.93 -2.06 4.92
CA ASP A 40 10.49 -3.36 4.53
C ASP A 40 9.46 -4.15 3.69
N ASP A 41 9.90 -4.85 2.65
CA ASP A 41 9.02 -5.60 1.76
C ASP A 41 8.11 -6.57 2.54
N ARG A 42 8.63 -7.08 3.66
CA ARG A 42 7.89 -7.93 4.59
C ARG A 42 6.80 -7.18 5.34
N THR A 43 7.04 -5.96 5.81
CA THR A 43 6.00 -5.19 6.52
C THR A 43 4.92 -4.73 5.54
N THR A 44 5.32 -4.28 4.34
CA THR A 44 4.40 -3.94 3.24
C THR A 44 3.50 -5.12 2.88
N PHE A 45 4.08 -6.32 2.72
CA PHE A 45 3.31 -7.51 2.41
C PHE A 45 2.35 -7.90 3.54
N GLN A 46 2.80 -7.88 4.80
CA GLN A 46 1.94 -8.16 5.95
C GLN A 46 0.79 -7.17 6.08
N THR A 47 1.03 -5.87 5.85
CA THR A 47 -0.01 -4.84 5.84
C THR A 47 -1.00 -5.07 4.71
N ALA A 48 -0.54 -5.43 3.51
CA ALA A 48 -1.42 -5.76 2.39
C ALA A 48 -2.34 -6.95 2.70
N LEU A 49 -1.81 -8.01 3.32
CA LEU A 49 -2.62 -9.15 3.76
C LEU A 49 -3.64 -8.72 4.81
N HIS A 50 -3.21 -7.97 5.82
CA HIS A 50 -4.08 -7.53 6.88
C HIS A 50 -5.22 -6.61 6.38
N GLN A 51 -4.95 -5.75 5.40
CA GLN A 51 -5.98 -4.95 4.74
C GLN A 51 -7.02 -5.82 4.04
N LEU A 52 -6.61 -6.91 3.39
CA LEU A 52 -7.54 -7.88 2.79
C LEU A 52 -8.38 -8.61 3.84
N GLU A 53 -7.82 -8.92 5.01
CA GLU A 53 -8.55 -9.57 6.11
C GLU A 53 -9.61 -8.64 6.72
N ILE A 54 -9.27 -7.38 6.96
CA ILE A 54 -10.19 -6.38 7.53
C ILE A 54 -11.38 -6.13 6.60
N GLN A 55 -11.16 -6.18 5.28
CA GLN A 55 -12.21 -5.98 4.28
C GLN A 55 -13.19 -7.17 4.16
N LYS A 56 -13.00 -8.24 4.97
CA LYS A 56 -13.91 -9.39 5.12
C LYS A 56 -14.32 -10.00 3.77
N TYR A 57 -13.36 -10.15 2.88
CA TYR A 57 -13.59 -10.84 1.61
C TYR A 57 -13.90 -12.32 1.84
N SER A 58 -14.85 -12.84 1.07
CA SER A 58 -15.14 -14.28 1.09
C SER A 58 -14.54 -14.96 -0.12
N VAL A 59 -13.85 -16.09 0.08
CA VAL A 59 -13.22 -16.83 -1.03
C VAL A 59 -14.26 -17.66 -1.74
N LYS A 60 -14.38 -17.46 -3.05
CA LYS A 60 -15.25 -18.25 -3.92
C LYS A 60 -14.50 -19.41 -4.56
N ASP A 61 -13.30 -19.14 -5.04
CA ASP A 61 -12.45 -20.11 -5.73
C ASP A 61 -10.99 -19.70 -5.61
N ASN A 62 -10.08 -20.66 -5.66
CA ASN A 62 -8.65 -20.43 -5.54
C ASN A 62 -7.86 -21.36 -6.46
N ASN A 63 -6.84 -20.81 -7.09
CA ASN A 63 -5.83 -21.52 -7.87
C ASN A 63 -4.44 -21.19 -7.32
N ASN A 64 -3.40 -21.88 -7.80
CA ASN A 64 -2.02 -21.72 -7.30
C ASN A 64 -1.45 -20.31 -7.47
N HIS A 65 -2.02 -19.47 -8.34
CA HIS A 65 -1.54 -18.12 -8.63
C HIS A 65 -2.64 -17.04 -8.52
N VAL A 66 -3.89 -17.43 -8.22
CA VAL A 66 -5.05 -16.53 -8.26
C VAL A 66 -6.03 -16.89 -7.16
N ILE A 67 -6.53 -15.90 -6.42
CA ILE A 67 -7.68 -16.09 -5.52
C ILE A 67 -8.86 -15.27 -6.04
N ASN A 68 -9.98 -15.94 -6.30
CA ASN A 68 -11.25 -15.30 -6.62
C ASN A 68 -12.01 -15.00 -5.32
N LEU A 69 -12.19 -13.71 -5.07
CA LEU A 69 -12.78 -13.14 -3.89
C LEU A 69 -14.15 -12.54 -4.21
N MET A 70 -15.00 -12.46 -3.20
CA MET A 70 -16.25 -11.73 -3.24
C MET A 70 -16.25 -10.70 -2.11
N SER A 71 -16.49 -9.44 -2.44
CA SER A 71 -16.67 -8.39 -1.43
C SER A 71 -17.99 -8.56 -0.69
N ALA A 72 -18.13 -7.89 0.46
CA ALA A 72 -19.40 -7.79 1.18
C ALA A 72 -20.54 -7.29 0.28
N ASP A 73 -20.24 -6.37 -0.65
CA ASP A 73 -21.18 -5.85 -1.66
C ASP A 73 -21.45 -6.81 -2.83
N SER A 74 -21.10 -8.10 -2.69
CA SER A 74 -21.23 -9.13 -3.75
C SER A 74 -20.44 -8.82 -5.04
N LYS A 75 -19.44 -7.93 -4.99
CA LYS A 75 -18.58 -7.65 -6.15
C LYS A 75 -17.53 -8.74 -6.28
N LYS A 76 -17.38 -9.26 -7.50
CA LYS A 76 -16.34 -10.24 -7.84
C LYS A 76 -14.99 -9.54 -7.96
N MET A 77 -14.05 -9.97 -7.15
CA MET A 77 -12.68 -9.48 -7.14
C MET A 77 -11.72 -10.65 -7.36
N THR A 78 -10.59 -10.38 -7.97
CA THR A 78 -9.58 -11.38 -8.25
C THR A 78 -8.23 -10.86 -7.80
N LEU A 79 -7.65 -11.54 -6.81
CA LEU A 79 -6.29 -11.30 -6.36
C LEU A 79 -5.34 -12.08 -7.28
N MET A 80 -4.48 -11.37 -8.00
CA MET A 80 -3.52 -11.95 -8.94
C MET A 80 -2.25 -11.13 -9.01
N LEU A 81 -1.19 -11.75 -9.52
CA LEU A 81 0.00 -11.04 -9.96
C LEU A 81 -0.17 -10.60 -11.42
N ARG A 82 -0.03 -9.29 -11.69
CA ARG A 82 -0.06 -8.76 -13.07
C ARG A 82 0.95 -7.63 -13.20
N ASN A 83 1.77 -7.66 -14.26
CA ASN A 83 2.80 -6.66 -14.53
C ASN A 83 3.73 -6.39 -13.33
N ASN A 84 4.18 -7.46 -12.68
CA ASN A 84 5.01 -7.42 -11.46
C ASN A 84 4.35 -6.69 -10.27
N LYS A 85 3.02 -6.60 -10.25
CA LYS A 85 2.25 -5.98 -9.17
C LYS A 85 1.26 -6.99 -8.61
N LEU A 86 1.29 -7.17 -7.29
CA LEU A 86 0.24 -7.88 -6.59
C LEU A 86 -0.99 -6.97 -6.55
N GLN A 87 -2.06 -7.37 -7.22
CA GLN A 87 -3.23 -6.52 -7.37
C GLN A 87 -4.54 -7.28 -7.15
N LEU A 88 -5.50 -6.57 -6.57
CA LEU A 88 -6.89 -6.97 -6.47
C LEU A 88 -7.68 -6.28 -7.58
N SER A 89 -8.13 -7.05 -8.57
CA SER A 89 -8.89 -6.54 -9.71
C SER A 89 -10.37 -6.83 -9.54
N ALA A 90 -11.21 -5.80 -9.59
CA ALA A 90 -12.66 -5.95 -9.63
C ALA A 90 -13.15 -5.92 -11.08
N LYS A 91 -14.04 -6.85 -11.44
CA LYS A 91 -14.63 -6.86 -12.79
C LYS A 91 -15.49 -5.60 -12.98
N GLY A 92 -14.97 -4.61 -13.71
CA GLY A 92 -15.67 -3.36 -14.04
C GLY A 92 -15.53 -2.21 -13.03
N SER A 93 -14.68 -2.31 -12.01
CA SER A 93 -14.59 -1.26 -10.96
C SER A 93 -13.16 -0.86 -10.58
N GLY A 94 -12.17 -1.19 -11.42
CA GLY A 94 -10.77 -0.79 -11.22
C GLY A 94 -9.89 -1.87 -10.61
N GLN A 95 -8.65 -1.46 -10.30
CA GLN A 95 -7.62 -2.31 -9.72
C GLN A 95 -7.04 -1.64 -8.48
N ILE A 96 -6.88 -2.41 -7.40
CA ILE A 96 -6.19 -1.98 -6.19
C ILE A 96 -4.82 -2.64 -6.22
N ILE A 97 -3.77 -1.83 -6.30
CA ILE A 97 -2.38 -2.31 -6.24
C ILE A 97 -2.03 -2.44 -4.76
N LEU A 98 -1.72 -3.67 -4.34
CA LEU A 98 -1.37 -4.00 -2.95
C LEU A 98 0.14 -3.93 -2.74
N MET A 99 0.91 -4.36 -3.75
CA MET A 99 2.37 -4.36 -3.70
C MET A 99 2.94 -4.30 -5.11
N GLU A 100 4.07 -3.61 -5.26
CA GLU A 100 4.83 -3.53 -6.52
C GLU A 100 6.11 -4.37 -6.44
N ASN A 101 6.73 -4.66 -7.58
CA ASN A 101 7.97 -5.43 -7.71
C ASN A 101 7.90 -6.87 -7.21
N VAL A 102 6.75 -7.53 -7.40
CA VAL A 102 6.57 -8.95 -7.10
C VAL A 102 6.82 -9.75 -8.38
N ASP A 103 7.75 -10.70 -8.34
CA ASP A 103 8.12 -11.50 -9.51
C ASP A 103 7.27 -12.77 -9.64
N ASP A 104 6.87 -13.35 -8.51
CA ASP A 104 6.08 -14.59 -8.48
C ASP A 104 5.16 -14.60 -7.26
N LEU A 105 4.01 -15.27 -7.40
CA LEU A 105 3.01 -15.44 -6.36
C LEU A 105 2.56 -16.90 -6.35
N LEU A 106 2.81 -17.60 -5.25
CA LEU A 106 2.35 -18.96 -5.01
C LEU A 106 1.37 -18.97 -3.85
N ILE A 107 0.24 -19.62 -4.07
CA ILE A 107 -0.88 -19.65 -3.14
C ILE A 107 -1.16 -21.11 -2.80
N THR A 108 -1.07 -21.44 -1.51
CA THR A 108 -1.44 -22.75 -0.98
C THR A 108 -2.62 -22.58 -0.04
N ALA A 109 -3.75 -23.21 -0.36
CA ALA A 109 -4.94 -23.19 0.46
C ALA A 109 -4.96 -24.37 1.43
N SER A 110 -5.21 -24.07 2.70
CA SER A 110 -5.44 -25.02 3.79
C SER A 110 -6.71 -24.63 4.54
N GLY A 111 -7.88 -24.99 3.99
CA GLY A 111 -9.18 -24.63 4.57
C GLY A 111 -9.50 -23.14 4.44
N SER A 112 -9.58 -22.43 5.57
CA SER A 112 -9.75 -20.96 5.65
C SER A 112 -8.44 -20.19 5.69
N LEU A 113 -7.31 -20.90 5.75
CA LEU A 113 -5.97 -20.31 5.76
C LEU A 113 -5.38 -20.38 4.35
N PHE A 114 -5.01 -19.25 3.80
CA PHE A 114 -4.31 -19.15 2.52
C PHE A 114 -2.88 -18.73 2.81
N LYS A 115 -1.93 -19.63 2.57
CA LYS A 115 -0.51 -19.30 2.64
C LYS A 115 -0.10 -18.68 1.31
N LEU A 116 0.23 -17.40 1.33
CA LEU A 116 0.77 -16.69 0.18
C LEU A 116 2.29 -16.62 0.30
N THR A 117 2.97 -17.05 -0.75
CA THR A 117 4.41 -16.94 -0.90
C THR A 117 4.69 -16.05 -2.09
N ILE A 118 5.36 -14.94 -1.86
CA ILE A 118 5.77 -14.03 -2.93
C ILE A 118 7.29 -14.10 -3.12
N LYS A 119 7.75 -13.95 -4.35
CA LYS A 119 9.16 -13.72 -4.67
C LYS A 119 9.34 -12.28 -5.08
N ILE A 120 10.33 -11.63 -4.49
CA ILE A 120 10.75 -10.27 -4.82
C ILE A 120 12.25 -10.33 -5.04
N HIS A 121 12.68 -10.14 -6.27
CA HIS A 121 14.04 -10.30 -6.74
C HIS A 121 14.62 -11.68 -6.34
N HIS A 122 15.49 -11.71 -5.33
CA HIS A 122 16.15 -12.92 -4.81
C HIS A 122 15.61 -13.35 -3.44
N ARG A 123 14.57 -12.69 -2.93
CA ARG A 123 14.00 -12.94 -1.61
C ARG A 123 12.62 -13.59 -1.76
N THR A 124 12.38 -14.61 -0.96
CA THR A 124 11.07 -15.23 -0.83
C THR A 124 10.46 -14.78 0.49
N ILE A 125 9.27 -14.20 0.43
CA ILE A 125 8.53 -13.72 1.60
C ILE A 125 7.26 -14.55 1.73
N HIS A 126 6.98 -14.99 2.96
CA HIS A 126 5.79 -15.76 3.28
C HIS A 126 4.83 -14.93 4.12
N GLY A 127 3.54 -15.14 3.87
CA GLY A 127 2.47 -14.51 4.61
C GLY A 127 1.27 -15.44 4.67
N ILE A 128 0.48 -15.26 5.71
CA ILE A 128 -0.74 -16.03 5.93
C ILE A 128 -1.88 -15.04 5.78
N LEU A 129 -2.84 -15.40 4.95
CA LEU A 129 -4.05 -14.65 4.70
C LEU A 129 -5.22 -15.47 5.22
N TYR A 130 -5.90 -14.94 6.22
CA TYR A 130 -7.09 -15.57 6.78
C TYR A 130 -8.34 -15.07 6.07
N LEU A 131 -9.03 -15.95 5.34
CA LEU A 131 -10.26 -15.60 4.66
C LEU A 131 -11.34 -16.64 4.92
N GLN A 132 -12.57 -16.17 5.10
CA GLN A 132 -13.71 -17.06 5.22
C GLN A 132 -14.04 -17.64 3.85
N LYS A 133 -14.05 -18.96 3.74
CA LYS A 133 -14.52 -19.64 2.53
C LYS A 133 -16.04 -19.55 2.47
N VAL A 134 -16.60 -19.10 1.34
CA VAL A 134 -18.05 -19.17 1.14
C VAL A 134 -18.43 -20.65 1.15
N ALA A 135 -19.25 -21.07 2.10
CA ALA A 135 -19.83 -22.40 2.10
C ALA A 135 -20.69 -22.53 0.82
N THR A 136 -20.22 -23.34 -0.12
CA THR A 136 -21.06 -23.82 -1.22
C THR A 136 -22.07 -24.78 -0.60
N SER A 137 -23.28 -24.31 -0.32
CA SER A 137 -24.47 -25.15 -0.23
C SER A 137 -24.96 -25.53 -1.62
#